data_AF-A0A2A5NXN2-F1
#
_entry.id   AF-A0A2A5NXN2-F1
#
_cell.length_a   1.000
_cell.length_b   1.000
_cell.length_c   1.000
_cell.angle_alpha   90.00
_cell.angle_beta   90.00
_cell.angle_gamma   90.00
#
_symmetry.space_group_name_H-M   'P 1'
#
loop_
_entity.id
_entity.type
_entity.pdbx_description
1 polymer ?
#
loop_
_entity_poly.entity_id
_entity_poly.type
_entity_poly.pdbx_seq_one_letter_code
_entity_poly.pdbx_strand_id
1 'polypeptide(L)' 'MPEEVLEEGEVRLAMEKCGPIVSRELVEHFKERYGGDVEVRFEVVKGEGGPRLRFKVLRRPRP' A
#
# COMPACT_ATOMS: atom_id res chain seq x y z
N MET A 1 -17.60 9.68 8.00
CA MET A 1 -17.85 9.08 6.68
C MET A 1 -16.94 7.87 6.55
N PRO A 2 -17.41 6.73 6.01
CA PRO A 2 -16.60 5.51 5.93
C PRO A 2 -15.40 5.72 4.98
N GLU A 3 -14.24 5.19 5.34
CA GLU A 3 -13.06 5.16 4.47
C GLU A 3 -13.37 4.30 3.23
N GLU A 4 -13.20 4.86 2.03
CA GLU A 4 -13.41 4.12 0.78
C GLU A 4 -12.11 3.38 0.41
N VAL A 5 -12.18 2.05 0.32
CA VAL A 5 -11.07 1.23 -0.17
C VAL A 5 -11.09 1.27 -1.70
N LEU A 6 -10.04 1.86 -2.29
CA LEU A 6 -9.90 1.96 -3.74
C LEU A 6 -9.25 0.70 -4.33
N GLU A 7 -8.24 0.17 -3.66
CA GLU A 7 -7.47 -0.98 -4.14
C GLU A 7 -6.84 -1.76 -2.98
N GLU A 8 -6.75 -3.08 -3.12
CA GLU A 8 -6.00 -3.94 -2.20
C GLU A 8 -5.17 -4.95 -2.98
N GLY A 9 -3.97 -5.26 -2.47
CA GLY A 9 -3.07 -6.22 -3.09
C GLY A 9 -2.05 -6.80 -2.12
N GLU A 10 -1.39 -7.87 -2.55
CA GLU A 10 -0.34 -8.54 -1.79
C GLU A 10 0.90 -8.72 -2.68
N VAL A 11 2.07 -8.36 -2.16
CA VAL A 11 3.36 -8.49 -2.86
C VAL A 11 4.29 -9.32 -2.00
N ARG A 12 4.99 -10.29 -2.61
CA ARG A 12 6.04 -11.04 -1.91
C ARG A 12 7.25 -10.13 -1.70
N LEU A 13 7.69 -9.97 -0.44
CA LEU A 13 8.92 -9.23 -0.16
C LEU A 13 10.11 -10.14 -0.43
N ALA A 14 10.82 -9.89 -1.52
CA ALA A 14 12.20 -10.37 -1.64
C ALA A 14 13.03 -9.62 -0.57
N MET A 15 13.48 -10.33 0.45
CA MET A 15 14.00 -9.78 1.72
C MET A 15 15.27 -8.93 1.60
N GLU A 16 15.80 -8.68 0.40
CA GLU A 16 17.14 -8.10 0.27
C GLU A 16 17.20 -6.57 0.35
N LYS A 17 16.27 -5.78 -0.24
CA LYS A 17 16.43 -4.29 -0.28
C LYS A 17 15.15 -3.43 -0.35
N CYS A 18 13.96 -4.02 -0.34
CA CYS A 18 12.77 -3.36 -0.90
C CYS A 18 11.74 -2.77 0.09
N GLY A 19 12.03 -2.63 1.38
CA GLY A 19 11.01 -2.16 2.36
C GLY A 19 10.58 -0.69 2.16
N PRO A 20 11.47 0.29 2.40
CA PRO A 20 11.12 1.71 2.40
C PRO A 20 11.03 2.33 1.00
N ILE A 21 11.80 1.84 0.03
CA ILE A 21 11.80 2.36 -1.36
C ILE A 21 10.47 2.05 -2.04
N VAL A 22 10.03 0.79 -1.98
CA VAL A 22 8.77 0.34 -2.58
C VAL A 22 7.57 1.06 -1.95
N SER A 23 7.62 1.37 -0.65
CA SER A 23 6.56 2.11 0.04
C SER A 23 6.37 3.53 -0.52
N ARG A 24 7.45 4.21 -0.91
CA ARG A 24 7.37 5.57 -1.45
C ARG A 24 6.89 5.60 -2.90
N GLU A 25 7.49 4.76 -3.76
CA GLU A 25 7.11 4.70 -5.19
C GLU A 25 5.66 4.25 -5.37
N LEU A 26 5.17 3.29 -4.57
CA LEU A 26 3.76 2.90 -4.59
C LEU A 26 2.85 4.05 -4.17
N VAL A 27 3.20 4.79 -3.11
CA VAL A 27 2.41 5.94 -2.67
C VAL A 27 2.34 7.02 -3.74
N GLU A 28 3.46 7.34 -4.40
CA GLU A 28 3.50 8.30 -5.51
C GLU A 28 2.64 7.80 -6.69
N HIS A 29 2.79 6.54 -7.10
CA HIS A 29 1.96 5.92 -8.13
C HIS A 29 0.46 6.02 -7.84
N PHE A 30 0.04 5.71 -6.61
CA PHE A 30 -1.37 5.79 -6.24
C PHE A 30 -1.88 7.22 -6.13
N LYS A 31 -1.03 8.17 -5.71
CA LYS A 31 -1.38 9.61 -5.71
C LYS A 31 -1.54 10.15 -7.13
N GLU A 32 -0.72 9.72 -8.08
CA GLU A 32 -0.88 10.08 -9.49
C GLU A 32 -2.16 9.49 -10.08
N ARG A 33 -2.49 8.24 -9.73
CA ARG A 33 -3.66 7.53 -10.26
C ARG A 33 -5.00 7.99 -9.66
N TYR A 34 -5.03 8.21 -8.35
CA TYR A 34 -6.26 8.46 -7.59
C TYR A 34 -6.33 9.87 -6.99
N GLY A 35 -5.30 10.71 -7.17
CA GLY A 35 -5.20 12.06 -6.63
C GLY A 35 -4.54 12.11 -5.24
N GLY A 36 -4.21 13.32 -4.79
CA GLY A 36 -3.46 13.55 -3.53
C GLY A 36 -4.19 13.16 -2.24
N ASP A 37 -5.48 12.83 -2.32
CA ASP A 37 -6.36 12.50 -1.19
C ASP A 37 -6.29 11.01 -0.78
N VAL A 38 -5.26 10.28 -1.24
CA VAL A 38 -5.09 8.85 -0.93
C VAL A 38 -4.09 8.57 0.18
N GLU A 39 -4.43 7.58 1.00
CA GLU A 39 -3.58 7.02 2.04
C GLU A 39 -3.29 5.55 1.69
N VAL A 40 -2.03 5.15 1.71
CA VAL A 40 -1.63 3.76 1.48
C VAL A 40 -1.20 3.16 2.82
N ARG A 41 -1.88 2.10 3.24
CA ARG A 41 -1.55 1.32 4.44
C ARG A 41 -0.84 0.05 4.02
N PHE A 42 0.25 -0.27 4.71
CA PHE A 42 1.02 -1.48 4.48
C PHE A 42 0.98 -2.37 5.72
N GLU A 43 0.83 -3.66 5.52
CA GLU A 43 0.85 -4.68 6.56
C GLU A 43 1.77 -5.82 6.14
N VAL A 44 2.72 -6.17 7.01
CA VAL A 44 3.59 -7.32 6.77
C VAL A 44 2.91 -8.56 7.32
N VAL A 45 2.52 -9.46 6.42
CA VAL A 45 1.91 -10.75 6.74
C VAL A 45 2.98 -11.83 6.65
N LYS A 46 3.18 -12.60 7.73
CA LYS A 46 4.07 -13.76 7.71
C LYS A 46 3.30 -14.94 7.12
N GLY A 47 3.71 -15.42 5.94
CA GLY A 47 3.15 -16.61 5.31
C GLY A 47 4.18 -17.73 5.18
N GLU A 48 3.70 -18.96 4.95
CA GLU A 48 4.57 -20.05 4.47
C GLU A 48 5.22 -19.63 3.15
N GLY A 49 6.56 -19.59 3.13
CA GLY A 49 7.37 -19.12 1.99
C GLY A 49 7.95 -17.71 2.10
N GLY A 50 7.78 -17.01 3.23
CA GLY A 50 8.43 -15.73 3.52
C GLY A 50 7.47 -14.57 3.82
N PRO A 51 8.00 -13.39 4.20
CA PRO A 51 7.17 -12.22 4.49
C PRO A 51 6.48 -11.71 3.22
N ARG A 52 5.20 -11.40 3.34
CA ARG A 52 4.39 -10.76 2.30
C ARG A 52 3.99 -9.37 2.76
N LEU A 53 3.97 -8.41 1.85
CA LEU A 53 3.48 -7.06 2.10
C LEU A 53 2.08 -6.95 1.51
N ARG A 54 1.07 -6.85 2.36
CA ARG A 54 -0.27 -6.48 1.96
C ARG A 54 -0.38 -4.97 1.97
N PHE A 55 -0.96 -4.39 0.93
CA PHE A 55 -1.23 -2.95 0.87
C PHE A 55 -2.73 -2.69 0.64
N LYS A 56 -3.21 -1.58 1.20
CA LYS A 56 -4.54 -1.04 0.98
C LYS A 56 -4.45 0.43 0.64
N VAL A 57 -5.09 0.82 -0.45
CA VAL A 57 -5.22 2.22 -0.87
C VAL A 57 -6.60 2.71 -0.43
N LEU A 58 -6.59 3.75 0.40
CA LEU A 58 -7.78 4.35 1.00
C LEU A 58 -7.94 5.76 0.46
N ARG A 59 -9.16 6.15 0.09
CA ARG A 59 -9.49 7.55 -0.17
C ARG A 59 -9.94 8.20 1.12
N ARG A 60 -9.24 9.26 1.54
CA ARG A 60 -9.70 10.07 2.67
C ARG A 60 -10.95 10.86 2.23
N PRO A 61 -12.04 10.82 3.00
CA PRO A 61 -13.11 11.78 2.80
C PRO A 61 -12.54 13.18 3.04
N ARG A 62 -12.70 14.09 2.07
CA ARG A 62 -12.35 15.50 2.28
C ARG A 62 -13.19 16.05 3.45
N PRO A 63 -12.60 16.89 4.31
CA PRO A 63 -13.35 17.59 5.36
C PRO A 63 -14.43 18.51 4.78
#